data_AF-A0A914Z813-F1
#
_entry.id   AF-A0A914Z813-F1
#
_cell.length_a   1.000
_cell.length_b   1.000
_cell.length_c   1.000
_cell.angle_alpha   90.00
_cell.angle_beta   90.00
_cell.angle_gamma   90.00
#
_symmetry.space_group_name_H-M   'P 1'
#
loop_
_entity.id
_entity.type
_entity.pdbx_description
1 polymer ?
#
loop_
_entity_poly.entity_id
_entity_poly.type
_entity_poly.pdbx_seq_one_letter_code
_entity_poly.pdbx_strand_id
1 'polypeptide(L)'
;MITYNCAGDDAAEDEIDDCTIWQGVVYALKDGADAEFLPRNDEPAAAAILLPDFVSMLDSYDFGEVKPAEPLNWDVFRFKACTPEE
;
A
#
# COMPACT_ATOMS: atom_id res chain seq x y z
N MET A 1 -4.92 4.31 -2.87
CA MET A 1 -5.57 3.14 -3.48
C MET A 1 -4.50 2.37 -4.24
N ILE A 2 -4.56 1.05 -4.17
CA ILE A 2 -3.71 0.12 -4.92
C ILE A 2 -4.65 -0.75 -5.75
N THR A 3 -4.39 -0.79 -7.04
CA THR A 3 -5.16 -1.52 -8.03
C THR A 3 -4.33 -2.61 -8.70
N TYR A 4 -4.98 -3.63 -9.24
CA TYR A 4 -4.31 -4.69 -10.00
C TYR A 4 -5.18 -5.17 -11.16
N ASN A 5 -4.59 -5.19 -12.35
CA ASN A 5 -5.27 -5.59 -13.59
C ASN A 5 -6.58 -4.83 -13.88
N CYS A 6 -6.67 -3.55 -13.48
CA CYS A 6 -7.78 -2.70 -13.91
C CYS A 6 -7.75 -2.47 -15.42
N ALA A 7 -8.93 -2.27 -16.00
CA ALA A 7 -9.03 -1.56 -17.27
C ALA A 7 -8.30 -0.20 -17.11
N GLY A 8 -7.63 0.26 -18.17
CA GLY A 8 -6.78 1.45 -18.13
C GLY A 8 -7.57 2.76 -17.90
N ASP A 9 -7.12 3.86 -18.48
CA ASP A 9 -7.66 5.21 -18.23
C ASP A 9 -9.16 5.42 -18.55
N ASP A 10 -9.84 4.45 -19.18
CA ASP A 10 -11.28 4.50 -19.52
C ASP A 10 -12.17 3.57 -18.67
N ALA A 11 -11.66 3.00 -17.58
CA ALA A 11 -12.45 2.14 -16.69
C ALA A 11 -13.62 2.88 -16.04
N ALA A 12 -14.80 2.25 -16.01
CA ALA A 12 -15.93 2.73 -15.23
C ALA A 12 -15.67 2.59 -13.71
N GLU A 13 -16.39 3.36 -12.88
CA GLU A 13 -16.18 3.36 -11.42
C GLU A 13 -16.37 1.97 -10.79
N ASP A 14 -17.35 1.20 -11.27
CA ASP A 14 -17.59 -0.18 -10.84
C ASP A 14 -16.46 -1.13 -11.25
N GLU A 15 -15.87 -0.93 -12.42
CA GLU A 15 -14.68 -1.68 -12.85
C GLU A 15 -13.47 -1.35 -11.98
N ILE A 16 -13.30 -0.08 -11.56
CA ILE A 16 -12.22 0.35 -10.66
C ILE A 16 -12.37 -0.28 -9.28
N ASP A 17 -13.60 -0.33 -8.75
CA ASP A 17 -13.88 -0.94 -7.45
C ASP A 17 -13.55 -2.45 -7.48
N ASP A 18 -13.91 -3.16 -8.54
CA ASP A 18 -13.66 -4.60 -8.69
C ASP A 18 -12.17 -4.97 -8.78
N CYS A 19 -11.33 -4.07 -9.30
CA CYS A 19 -9.89 -4.27 -9.43
C CYS A 19 -9.07 -3.52 -8.36
N THR A 20 -9.73 -2.91 -7.38
CA THR A 20 -9.07 -2.27 -6.24
C THR A 20 -8.75 -3.31 -5.16
N ILE A 21 -7.46 -3.54 -4.93
CA ILE A 21 -7.03 -4.48 -3.89
C ILE A 21 -7.01 -3.81 -2.52
N TRP A 22 -6.67 -2.52 -2.46
CA TRP A 22 -6.59 -1.81 -1.18
C TRP A 22 -6.92 -0.34 -1.32
N GLN A 23 -7.70 0.17 -0.37
CA GLN A 23 -7.99 1.58 -0.23
C GLN A 23 -7.97 1.95 1.26
N GLY A 24 -7.16 2.94 1.61
CA GLY A 24 -7.04 3.40 2.98
C GLY A 24 -6.15 4.63 3.11
N VAL A 25 -6.05 5.11 4.34
CA VAL A 25 -5.15 6.21 4.72
C VAL A 25 -3.76 5.64 4.97
N VAL A 26 -2.73 6.29 4.42
CA VAL A 26 -1.33 5.97 4.72
C VAL A 26 -0.88 6.80 5.92
N TYR A 27 -0.28 6.14 6.91
CA TYR A 27 0.23 6.79 8.12
C TYR A 27 1.76 6.77 8.14
N ALA A 28 2.37 7.79 8.73
CA ALA A 28 3.76 7.77 9.16
C ALA A 28 3.86 7.04 10.51
N LEU A 29 4.93 6.26 10.69
CA LEU A 29 5.28 5.71 12.00
C LEU A 29 6.44 6.49 12.61
N LYS A 30 6.26 6.94 13.85
CA LYS A 30 7.30 7.57 14.65
C LYS A 30 8.03 6.57 15.54
N ASP A 31 9.15 7.02 16.10
CA ASP A 31 9.83 6.32 17.19
C ASP A 31 8.84 6.03 18.33
N GLY A 32 8.74 4.77 18.74
CA GLY A 32 7.75 4.32 19.72
C GLY A 32 6.52 3.62 19.14
N ALA A 33 6.42 3.48 17.81
CA ALA A 33 5.33 2.81 17.09
C ALA A 33 3.98 3.55 17.10
N ASP A 34 4.00 4.86 17.36
CA ASP A 34 2.83 5.73 17.19
C ASP A 34 2.58 6.02 15.69
N ALA A 35 1.31 6.01 15.30
CA ALA A 35 0.86 6.35 13.96
C ALA A 35 0.37 7.80 13.88
N GLU A 36 0.87 8.55 12.90
CA GLU A 36 0.48 9.93 12.62
C GLU A 36 0.23 10.13 11.12
N PHE A 37 -0.36 11.27 10.75
CA PHE A 37 -0.47 11.64 9.33
C PHE A 37 0.91 11.77 8.69
N LEU A 38 0.96 11.55 7.37
CA LEU A 38 2.18 11.76 6.60
C LEU A 38 2.68 13.21 6.75
N PRO A 39 4.02 13.40 6.79
CA PRO A 39 4.62 14.73 6.82
C PRO A 39 4.24 15.53 5.57
N ARG A 40 4.27 16.85 5.71
CA ARG A 40 4.06 17.77 4.57
C ARG A 40 5.25 17.68 3.59
N ASN A 41 5.09 18.20 2.37
CA ASN A 41 6.13 18.07 1.35
C ASN A 41 7.43 18.82 1.69
N ASP A 42 7.36 19.78 2.61
CA ASP A 42 8.47 20.60 3.10
C ASP A 42 9.07 20.07 4.41
N GLU A 43 8.55 18.95 4.92
CA GLU A 43 9.02 18.27 6.12
C GLU A 43 9.86 17.03 5.76
N PRO A 44 10.74 16.56 6.67
CA PRO A 44 11.48 15.32 6.46
C PRO A 44 10.55 14.13 6.20
N ALA A 45 10.89 13.29 5.22
CA ALA A 45 10.13 12.09 4.89
C ALA A 45 10.05 11.13 6.08
N ALA A 46 8.92 10.43 6.20
CA ALA A 46 8.74 9.41 7.23
C ALA A 46 9.74 8.26 7.04
N ALA A 47 10.43 7.87 8.11
CA ALA A 47 11.36 6.73 8.08
C ALA A 47 10.63 5.39 7.89
N ALA A 48 9.34 5.33 8.24
CA ALA A 48 8.48 4.20 8.02
C ALA A 48 7.04 4.66 7.77
N ILE A 49 6.31 3.90 6.96
CA ILE A 49 4.89 4.09 6.70
C ILE A 49 4.11 2.82 7.05
N LEU A 50 2.87 3.02 7.48
CA LEU A 50 1.88 1.99 7.75
C LEU A 50 0.76 2.10 6.73
N LEU A 51 0.45 0.98 6.06
CA LEU A 51 -0.75 0.80 5.26
C LEU A 51 -1.67 -0.14 6.05
N PRO A 52 -2.66 0.39 6.79
CA PRO A 52 -3.51 -0.45 7.64
C PRO A 52 -4.23 -1.53 6.83
N ASP A 53 -4.25 -2.75 7.38
CA ASP A 53 -4.96 -3.91 6.83
C ASP A 53 -4.52 -4.31 5.41
N PHE A 54 -3.36 -3.84 4.95
CA PHE A 54 -2.91 -4.07 3.59
C PHE A 54 -2.71 -5.54 3.28
N VAL A 55 -2.05 -6.26 4.18
CA VAL A 55 -1.83 -7.70 4.03
C VAL A 55 -3.11 -8.50 4.06
N SER A 56 -4.04 -8.20 4.96
CA SER A 56 -5.32 -8.90 5.00
C SER A 56 -6.09 -8.70 3.70
N MET A 57 -6.06 -7.49 3.15
CA MET A 57 -6.70 -7.16 1.87
C MET A 57 -6.02 -7.88 0.70
N LEU A 58 -4.68 -7.91 0.65
CA LEU A 58 -3.94 -8.73 -0.32
C LEU A 58 -4.32 -10.21 -0.22
N ASP A 59 -4.38 -10.76 1.00
CA ASP A 59 -4.74 -12.16 1.22
C ASP A 59 -6.19 -12.46 0.86
N SER A 60 -7.09 -11.48 0.91
CA SER A 60 -8.49 -11.62 0.48
C SER A 60 -8.67 -11.60 -1.04
N TYR A 61 -7.73 -11.01 -1.77
CA TYR A 61 -7.81 -10.87 -3.21
C TYR A 61 -7.47 -12.20 -3.93
N ASP A 62 -8.19 -12.48 -5.02
CA ASP A 62 -7.93 -13.65 -5.86
C ASP A 62 -6.89 -13.32 -6.94
N PHE A 63 -5.63 -13.61 -6.62
CA PHE A 63 -4.52 -13.52 -7.56
C PHE A 63 -4.41 -14.73 -8.51
N GLY A 64 -5.30 -15.72 -8.44
CA GLY A 64 -5.15 -16.98 -9.17
C GLY A 64 -3.83 -17.69 -8.81
N GLU A 65 -3.15 -18.25 -9.81
CA GLU A 65 -1.93 -19.04 -9.61
C GLU A 65 -0.71 -18.23 -9.13
N VAL A 66 -0.75 -16.89 -9.14
CA VAL A 66 0.38 -16.06 -8.72
C VAL A 66 0.37 -15.68 -7.24
N LYS A 67 -0.63 -16.17 -6.47
CA LYS A 67 -0.69 -15.90 -5.03
C LYS A 67 0.49 -16.56 -4.29
N PRO A 68 1.20 -15.83 -3.42
CA PRO A 68 2.20 -16.42 -2.53
C PRO A 68 1.59 -17.54 -1.67
N ALA A 69 2.34 -18.64 -1.50
CA ALA A 69 1.89 -19.78 -0.70
C ALA A 69 1.94 -19.51 0.82
N GLU A 70 2.83 -18.62 1.24
CA GLU A 70 2.96 -18.21 2.65
C GLU A 70 2.16 -16.92 2.89
N PRO A 71 1.41 -16.85 4.01
CA PRO A 71 0.67 -15.64 4.36
C PRO A 71 1.64 -14.48 4.60
N LEU A 72 1.29 -13.31 4.07
CA LEU A 72 2.04 -12.10 4.34
C LEU A 72 1.79 -11.68 5.80
N ASN A 73 2.72 -10.96 6.42
CA ASN A 73 2.64 -10.62 7.85
C ASN A 73 3.24 -9.24 8.18
N TRP A 74 3.15 -8.31 7.23
CA TRP A 74 3.75 -6.99 7.32
C TRP A 74 2.81 -5.92 6.76
N ASP A 75 2.43 -4.93 7.56
CA ASP A 75 1.71 -3.74 7.06
C ASP A 75 2.60 -2.48 7.08
N VAL A 76 3.84 -2.64 7.54
CA VAL A 76 4.80 -1.56 7.78
C VAL A 76 5.95 -1.63 6.80
N PHE A 77 6.18 -0.54 6.08
CA PHE A 77 7.28 -0.37 5.14
C PHE A 77 8.29 0.60 5.72
N ARG A 78 9.56 0.21 5.74
CA ARG A 78 10.65 1.04 6.24
C ARG A 78 11.48 1.55 5.08
N PHE A 79 11.82 2.83 5.12
CA PHE A 79 12.72 3.42 4.16
C PHE A 79 14.07 2.71 4.20
N LYS A 80 14.53 2.24 3.04
CA LYS A 80 15.81 1.53 2.90
C LYS A 80 16.87 2.43 2.29
N ALA A 81 16.60 2.96 1.10
CA ALA A 81 17.46 3.88 0.37
C ALA A 81 16.66 4.54 -0.77
N CYS A 82 17.16 5.66 -1.28
CA CYS A 82 16.72 6.18 -2.57
C CYS A 82 17.40 5.39 -3.69
N THR A 83 16.65 5.00 -4.72
CA THR A 83 17.20 4.51 -5.98
C THR A 83 17.58 5.72 -6.83
N PRO A 84 18.76 5.74 -7.48
CA PRO A 84 19.08 6.79 -8.45
C PRO A 84 18.04 6.81 -9.58
N GLU A 85 17.65 7.99 -10.05
CA GLU A 85 16.75 8.13 -11.20
C GLU A 85 17.40 7.48 -12.44
N GLU A 86 16.67 6.59 -13.13
CA GLU A 86 17.05 6.03 -14.43
C GLU A 86 16.59 6.92 -15.60
#